data_AF-A0A974NKK9-F1
#
_entry.id   AF-A0A974NKK9-F1
#
_cell.length_a   1.000
_cell.length_b   1.000
_cell.length_c   1.000
_cell.angle_alpha   90.00
_cell.angle_beta   90.00
_cell.angle_gamma   90.00
#
_symmetry.space_group_name_H-M   'P 1'
#
loop_
_entity.id
_entity.type
_entity.pdbx_description
1 polymer ?
#
loop_
_entity_poly.entity_id
_entity_poly.type
_entity_poly.pdbx_seq_one_letter_code
_entity_poly.pdbx_strand_id
1 'polypeptide(L)'
;MDPKEIKKKEYCFKQVFGERIEVKGDAKTFILTVFTAPIPTLIRYTVERFKEQADLAKLPIVCGVDMNGLNMVYDMVDHPHLLIAGETGSGKSTQLRSILTSLITTVDPDCHFRR
;
A
#
# COMPACT_ATOMS: atom_id res chain seq x y z
N MET A 1 18.08 12.70 21.70
CA MET A 1 18.62 12.91 20.33
C MET A 1 17.59 13.70 19.54
N ASP A 2 18.01 14.64 18.69
CA ASP A 2 17.09 15.34 17.79
C ASP A 2 16.53 14.36 16.74
N PRO A 3 15.20 14.25 16.56
CA PRO A 3 14.59 13.42 15.51
C PRO A 3 15.16 13.68 14.11
N LYS A 4 15.60 14.92 13.83
CA LYS A 4 16.21 15.29 12.54
C LYS A 4 17.58 14.63 12.34
N GLU A 5 18.36 14.47 13.41
CA GLU A 5 19.67 13.83 13.35
C GLU A 5 19.57 12.32 13.12
N ILE A 6 18.54 11.67 13.66
CA ILE A 6 18.30 10.24 13.42
C ILE A 6 17.89 10.01 11.96
N LYS A 7 17.03 10.87 11.41
CA LYS A 7 16.63 10.82 10.00
C LYS A 7 17.84 11.02 9.07
N LYS A 8 18.78 11.89 9.44
CA LYS A 8 20.05 12.08 8.71
C LYS A 8 20.96 10.84 8.77
N LYS A 9 20.89 10.07 9.86
CA LYS A 9 21.70 8.85 10.07
C LYS A 9 20.98 7.56 9.69
N GLU A 10 19.78 7.64 9.10
CA GLU A 10 19.00 6.47 8.65
C GLU A 10 19.84 5.52 7.78
N TYR A 11 20.70 6.08 6.92
CA TYR A 11 21.62 5.32 6.08
C TYR A 11 22.58 4.40 6.87
N CYS A 12 23.06 4.82 8.04
CA CYS A 12 23.91 3.98 8.88
C CYS A 12 23.17 2.75 9.38
N PHE A 13 21.87 2.88 9.70
CA PHE A 13 21.05 1.75 10.09
C PHE A 13 20.82 0.79 8.91
N LYS A 14 20.66 1.31 7.69
CA LYS A 14 20.52 0.49 6.47
C LYS A 14 21.76 -0.34 6.17
N GLN A 15 22.95 0.19 6.43
CA GLN A 15 24.20 -0.58 6.26
C GLN A 15 24.30 -1.78 7.22
N VAL A 16 23.78 -1.64 8.44
CA VAL A 16 23.88 -2.69 9.46
C VAL A 16 22.73 -3.69 9.37
N PHE A 17 21.50 -3.21 9.18
CA PHE A 17 20.27 -4.02 9.24
C PHE A 17 19.67 -4.31 7.86
N GLY A 18 20.24 -3.76 6.79
CA GLY A 18 19.74 -3.86 5.43
C GLY A 18 18.74 -2.77 5.04
N GLU A 19 18.31 -2.78 3.78
CA GLU A 19 17.40 -1.76 3.20
C GLU A 19 15.96 -1.81 3.78
N ARG A 20 15.59 -2.89 4.46
CA ARG A 20 14.22 -3.14 4.92
C ARG A 20 14.05 -2.74 6.38
N ILE A 21 14.16 -1.45 6.64
CA ILE A 21 13.95 -0.88 7.96
C ILE A 21 12.97 0.29 7.92
N GLU A 22 12.22 0.44 9.01
CA GLU A 22 11.38 1.60 9.25
C GLU A 22 11.70 2.20 10.63
N VAL A 23 11.98 3.50 10.68
CA VAL A 23 12.23 4.24 11.92
C VAL A 23 11.04 5.14 12.18
N LYS A 24 10.30 4.87 13.26
CA LYS A 24 9.15 5.66 13.72
C LYS A 24 9.42 6.23 15.11
N GLY A 25 8.80 7.35 15.45
CA GLY A 25 8.83 7.91 16.81
C GLY A 25 9.30 9.36 16.89
N ASP A 26 9.44 9.84 18.13
CA ASP A 26 9.78 11.20 18.49
C ASP A 26 11.07 11.27 19.32
N ALA A 27 11.49 12.48 19.71
CA ALA A 27 12.77 12.72 20.39
C ALA A 27 13.00 11.88 21.68
N LYS A 28 11.94 11.34 22.29
CA LYS A 28 11.99 10.57 23.54
C LYS A 28 11.91 9.07 23.29
N THR A 29 11.17 8.63 22.28
CA THR A 29 11.01 7.20 21.98
C THR A 29 11.01 6.99 20.48
N PHE A 30 11.94 6.14 20.03
CA PHE A 30 12.06 5.73 18.64
C PHE A 30 11.94 4.21 18.56
N ILE A 31 11.24 3.74 17.52
CA ILE A 31 11.04 2.33 17.20
C ILE A 31 11.72 2.08 15.86
N LEU A 32 12.72 1.19 15.87
CA LEU A 32 13.33 0.65 14.66
C LEU A 32 12.68 -0.71 14.38
N THR A 33 11.91 -0.78 13.29
CA THR A 33 11.31 -2.01 12.81
C THR A 33 12.21 -2.58 11.72
N VAL A 34 12.66 -3.83 11.89
CA VAL A 34 13.46 -4.55 10.90
C VAL A 34 12.59 -5.63 10.28
N PHE A 35 12.31 -5.51 8.98
CA PHE A 35 11.48 -6.49 8.27
C PHE A 35 12.38 -7.62 7.76
N THR A 36 12.29 -8.78 8.42
CA THR A 36 13.04 -9.98 8.05
C THR A 36 12.37 -10.76 6.93
N ALA A 37 11.04 -10.67 6.82
CA ALA A 37 10.29 -11.31 5.75
C ALA A 37 10.53 -10.62 4.39
N PRO A 38 10.69 -11.38 3.29
CA PRO A 38 10.76 -10.80 1.97
C PRO A 38 9.39 -10.31 1.50
N ILE A 39 9.38 -9.11 0.91
CA ILE A 39 8.22 -8.64 0.15
C ILE A 39 8.04 -9.59 -1.05
N PRO A 40 6.84 -10.17 -1.24
CA PRO A 40 6.59 -11.05 -2.38
C PRO A 40 6.88 -10.36 -3.70
N THR A 41 7.68 -10.99 -4.56
CA THR A 41 8.03 -10.45 -5.89
C THR A 41 6.88 -10.56 -6.89
N LEU A 42 5.97 -11.50 -6.66
CA LEU A 42 4.77 -11.70 -7.46
C LEU A 42 3.55 -11.82 -6.54
N ILE A 43 2.60 -10.92 -6.75
CA ILE A 43 1.30 -10.96 -6.08
C ILE A 43 0.26 -11.12 -7.18
N ARG A 44 -0.44 -12.26 -7.16
CA ARG A 44 -1.58 -12.45 -8.05
C ARG A 44 -2.78 -11.73 -7.46
N TYR A 45 -3.38 -10.85 -8.24
CA TYR A 45 -4.67 -10.28 -7.91
C TYR A 45 -5.72 -11.39 -7.95
N THR A 46 -6.43 -11.57 -6.85
CA THR A 46 -7.66 -12.35 -6.77
C THR A 46 -8.65 -11.58 -5.91
N VAL A 47 -9.94 -11.61 -6.26
CA VAL A 47 -10.97 -10.87 -5.52
C VAL A 47 -11.00 -11.36 -4.08
N GLU A 48 -10.89 -12.66 -3.87
CA GLU A 48 -10.95 -13.32 -2.57
C GLU A 48 -9.81 -12.86 -1.65
N ARG A 49 -8.62 -12.59 -2.21
CA ARG A 49 -7.46 -12.17 -1.42
C ARG A 49 -7.68 -10.80 -0.80
N PHE A 50 -8.30 -9.88 -1.53
CA PHE A 50 -8.49 -8.50 -1.10
C PHE A 50 -9.89 -8.22 -0.57
N LYS A 51 -10.78 -9.22 -0.59
CA LYS A 51 -12.20 -9.06 -0.25
C LYS A 51 -12.42 -8.48 1.13
N GLU A 52 -11.76 -9.04 2.15
CA GLU A 52 -11.94 -8.58 3.54
C GLU A 52 -11.60 -7.10 3.71
N GLN A 53 -10.52 -6.63 3.08
CA GLN A 53 -10.12 -5.22 3.13
C GLN A 53 -10.98 -4.34 2.21
N ALA A 54 -11.44 -4.90 1.09
CA ALA A 54 -12.28 -4.18 0.13
C ALA A 54 -13.70 -3.94 0.68
N ASP A 55 -14.27 -4.91 1.40
CA ASP A 55 -15.61 -4.82 2.00
C ASP A 55 -15.68 -3.75 3.11
N LEU A 56 -14.52 -3.29 3.63
CA LEU A 56 -14.43 -2.20 4.61
C LEU A 56 -14.49 -0.80 3.97
N ALA A 57 -14.35 -0.70 2.66
CA ALA A 57 -14.31 0.56 1.91
C ALA A 57 -15.53 0.69 0.98
N LYS A 58 -15.98 1.92 0.73
CA LYS A 58 -17.13 2.12 -0.19
C LYS A 58 -16.69 2.19 -1.65
N LEU A 59 -15.48 2.68 -1.91
CA LEU A 59 -14.90 2.72 -3.25
C LEU A 59 -13.48 2.14 -3.23
N PRO A 60 -13.35 0.80 -3.09
CA PRO A 60 -12.08 0.14 -2.84
C PRO A 60 -11.17 0.06 -4.07
N ILE A 61 -9.91 0.43 -3.86
CA ILE A 61 -8.81 0.33 -4.82
C ILE A 61 -7.72 -0.54 -4.23
N VAL A 62 -7.47 -1.69 -4.84
CA VAL A 62 -6.40 -2.60 -4.41
C VAL A 62 -5.03 -2.02 -4.75
N CYS A 63 -4.18 -1.82 -3.75
CA CYS A 63 -2.84 -1.23 -3.89
C CYS A 63 -1.70 -2.25 -3.84
N GLY A 64 -1.97 -3.49 -3.42
CA GLY A 64 -0.96 -4.55 -3.30
C GLY A 64 -0.76 -4.99 -1.85
N VAL A 65 0.49 -5.25 -1.44
CA VAL A 65 0.81 -5.64 -0.06
C VAL A 65 1.86 -4.72 0.55
N ASP A 66 1.80 -4.54 1.87
CA ASP A 66 2.80 -3.78 2.61
C ASP A 66 4.08 -4.60 2.90
N MET A 67 5.00 -4.01 3.65
CA MET A 67 6.25 -4.67 4.07
C MET A 67 6.04 -5.83 5.04
N ASN A 68 4.87 -5.92 5.68
CA ASN A 68 4.46 -7.02 6.54
C ASN A 68 3.73 -8.13 5.77
N GLY A 69 3.50 -7.94 4.47
CA GLY A 69 2.73 -8.87 3.63
C GLY A 69 1.21 -8.74 3.80
N LEU A 70 0.73 -7.69 4.48
CA LEU A 70 -0.68 -7.41 4.65
C LEU A 70 -1.25 -6.78 3.38
N ASN A 71 -2.47 -7.19 3.00
CA ASN A 71 -3.16 -6.67 1.83
C ASN A 71 -3.56 -5.20 2.07
N MET A 72 -3.24 -4.36 1.10
CA MET A 72 -3.49 -2.91 1.14
C MET A 72 -4.61 -2.54 0.17
N VAL A 73 -5.66 -1.92 0.70
CA VAL A 73 -6.77 -1.34 -0.05
C VAL A 73 -6.92 0.13 0.35
N TYR A 74 -7.20 0.97 -0.63
CA TYR A 74 -7.45 2.39 -0.47
C TYR A 74 -8.92 2.72 -0.77
N ASP A 75 -9.57 3.52 0.08
CA ASP A 75 -10.92 4.02 -0.16
C ASP A 75 -10.86 5.39 -0.86
N MET A 76 -11.43 5.49 -2.07
CA MET A 76 -11.43 6.72 -2.87
C MET A 76 -12.58 7.69 -2.55
N VAL A 77 -13.43 7.41 -1.57
CA VAL A 77 -14.58 8.27 -1.23
C VAL A 77 -14.17 9.74 -1.02
N ASP A 78 -13.13 9.97 -0.22
CA ASP A 78 -12.67 11.34 0.10
C ASP A 78 -11.79 11.93 -1.02
N HIS A 79 -11.22 11.08 -1.87
CA HIS A 79 -10.25 11.42 -2.90
C HIS A 79 -10.59 10.69 -4.21
N PRO A 80 -11.52 11.24 -5.02
CA PRO A 80 -12.10 10.53 -6.17
C PRO A 80 -11.17 10.47 -7.39
N HIS A 81 -9.95 10.99 -7.29
CA HIS A 81 -8.98 11.04 -8.37
C HIS A 81 -7.68 10.38 -7.94
N LEU A 82 -7.16 9.51 -8.80
CA LEU A 82 -5.95 8.74 -8.55
C LEU A 82 -4.92 8.99 -9.66
N LEU A 83 -3.69 9.30 -9.27
CA LEU A 83 -2.55 9.42 -10.19
C LEU A 83 -1.69 8.15 -10.12
N ILE A 84 -1.48 7.49 -11.27
CA ILE A 84 -0.59 6.34 -11.39
C ILE A 84 0.55 6.70 -12.35
N ALA A 85 1.78 6.78 -11.84
CA ALA A 85 2.98 7.11 -12.59
C ALA A 85 4.03 5.99 -12.54
N GLY A 86 4.95 5.98 -13.49
CA GLY A 86 5.98 4.94 -13.64
C GLY A 86 6.41 4.75 -15.10
N GLU A 87 7.50 4.02 -15.33
CA GLU A 87 8.06 3.76 -16.66
C GLU A 87 7.35 2.59 -17.38
N THR A 88 7.56 2.44 -18.68
CA THR A 88 7.01 1.32 -19.44
C THR A 88 7.52 0.00 -18.86
N GLY A 89 6.62 -0.97 -18.65
CA GLY A 89 6.96 -2.23 -17.99
C GLY A 89 6.85 -2.23 -16.46
N SER A 90 6.65 -1.07 -15.81
CA SER A 90 6.53 -0.97 -14.34
C SER A 90 5.20 -1.49 -13.76
N GLY A 91 4.27 -1.96 -14.61
CA GLY A 91 2.99 -2.50 -14.18
C GLY A 91 1.82 -1.50 -14.10
N LYS A 92 1.96 -0.24 -14.55
CA LYS A 92 0.85 0.74 -14.54
C LYS A 92 -0.46 0.25 -15.16
N SER A 93 -0.39 -0.36 -16.35
CA SER A 93 -1.58 -0.89 -17.03
C SER A 93 -2.16 -2.10 -16.30
N THR A 94 -1.32 -2.92 -15.67
CA THR A 94 -1.76 -4.03 -14.82
C THR A 94 -2.48 -3.49 -13.59
N GLN A 95 -1.94 -2.45 -12.95
CA GLN A 95 -2.57 -1.78 -11.81
C GLN A 95 -3.95 -1.23 -12.17
N LEU A 96 -4.08 -0.54 -13.32
CA LEU A 96 -5.38 -0.06 -13.80
C LEU A 96 -6.40 -1.18 -14.00
N ARG A 97 -5.98 -2.35 -14.51
CA ARG A 97 -6.86 -3.51 -14.67
C ARG A 97 -7.31 -4.08 -13.32
N SER A 98 -6.40 -4.17 -12.35
CA SER A 98 -6.75 -4.60 -10.98
C SER A 98 -7.77 -3.66 -10.35
N ILE A 99 -7.62 -2.35 -10.55
CA ILE A 99 -8.56 -1.34 -10.08
C ILE A 99 -9.94 -1.52 -10.72
N LEU A 100 -9.99 -1.62 -12.05
CA LEU A 100 -11.25 -1.83 -12.77
C LEU A 100 -11.95 -3.11 -12.30
N THR A 101 -11.19 -4.20 -12.16
CA THR A 101 -11.73 -5.48 -11.69
C THR A 101 -12.26 -5.36 -10.26
N SER A 102 -11.53 -4.71 -9.36
CA SER A 102 -11.96 -4.44 -7.98
C SER A 102 -13.31 -3.76 -7.96
N LEU A 103 -13.45 -2.65 -8.68
CA LEU A 103 -14.68 -1.87 -8.75
C LEU A 103 -15.87 -2.70 -9.29
N ILE A 104 -15.68 -3.42 -10.40
CA ILE A 104 -16.74 -4.26 -10.99
C ILE A 104 -17.22 -5.35 -10.01
N THR A 105 -16.31 -5.90 -9.20
CA THR A 105 -16.62 -7.03 -8.30
C THR A 105 -17.15 -6.61 -6.93
N THR A 106 -16.94 -5.35 -6.53
CA THR A 106 -17.26 -4.86 -5.18
C THR A 106 -18.35 -3.80 -5.16
N VAL A 107 -18.51 -3.03 -6.24
CA VAL A 107 -19.48 -1.95 -6.33
C VAL A 107 -20.71 -2.43 -7.11
N ASP A 108 -21.87 -2.39 -6.46
CA ASP A 108 -23.14 -2.63 -7.14
C ASP A 108 -23.41 -1.49 -8.15
N PRO A 109 -23.57 -1.75 -9.45
CA PRO A 109 -23.82 -0.70 -10.43
C PRO A 109 -25.09 0.12 -10.13
N ASP A 110 -26.08 -0.44 -9.43
CA ASP A 110 -27.34 0.26 -9.13
C ASP A 110 -27.24 1.21 -7.93
N CYS A 111 -26.20 1.09 -7.11
CA CYS A 111 -26.05 1.94 -5.92
C CYS A 111 -25.73 3.40 -6.27
N HIS A 112 -25.18 3.67 -7.46
CA HIS A 112 -24.87 5.01 -7.95
C HIS A 112 -26.04 5.68 -8.70
N PHE A 113 -26.97 4.91 -9.28
CA PHE A 113 -28.10 5.44 -10.06
C PHE A 113 -29.34 5.80 -9.21
N ARG A 114 -29.32 5.55 -7.89
CA ARG A 114 -30.44 5.84 -6.97
C ARG A 114 -30.30 7.15 -6.17
N ARG A 115 -29.55 8.13 -6.66
CA ARG A 115 -29.51 9.48 -6.08
C ARG A 115 -30.14 10.51 -6.99
#